data_AF-A0A520IKW7-F1
#
_entry.id   AF-A0A520IKW7-F1
#
_cell.length_a   1.000
_cell.length_b   1.000
_cell.length_c   1.000
_cell.angle_alpha   90.00
_cell.angle_beta   90.00
_cell.angle_gamma   90.00
#
_symmetry.space_group_name_H-M   'P 1'
#
loop_
_entity.id
_entity.type
_entity.pdbx_description
1 polymer ?
#
loop_
_entity_poly.entity_id
_entity_poly.type
_entity_poly.pdbx_seq_one_letter_code
_entity_poly.pdbx_strand_id
1 'polypeptide(L)' 'ITPGATLAISVEPLGGSPTGLPTGPVVATGVVARV' A
#
# COMPACT_ATOMS: atom_id res chain seq x y z
N ILE A 1 7.11 3.19 -10.74
CA ILE A 1 6.38 4.12 -9.83
C ILE A 1 6.58 5.54 -10.36
N THR A 2 5.51 6.33 -10.45
CA THR A 2 5.61 7.73 -10.88
C THR A 2 5.92 8.63 -9.68
N PRO A 3 6.77 9.66 -9.83
CA PRO A 3 6.88 10.71 -8.82
C PRO A 3 5.51 11.32 -8.52
N GLY A 4 5.21 11.57 -7.25
CA GLY A 4 3.90 12.07 -6.84
C GLY A 4 2.84 11.00 -6.63
N ALA A 5 3.11 9.73 -6.93
CA ALA A 5 2.19 8.63 -6.61
C ALA A 5 2.02 8.47 -5.09
N THR A 6 0.83 8.04 -4.66
CA THR A 6 0.57 7.68 -3.27
C THR A 6 0.99 6.23 -3.02
N LEU A 7 1.91 6.02 -2.09
CA LEU A 7 2.23 4.72 -1.50
C LEU A 7 1.36 4.51 -0.26
N ALA A 8 0.64 3.39 -0.20
CA ALA A 8 -0.14 2.98 0.96
C ALA A 8 0.43 1.70 1.56
N ILE A 9 0.39 1.58 2.89
CA ILE A 9 0.79 0.40 3.65
C ILE A 9 -0.44 -0.16 4.34
N SER A 10 -0.81 -1.41 4.06
CA SER A 10 -1.92 -2.11 4.70
C SER A 10 -1.43 -3.22 5.64
N VAL A 11 -2.23 -3.53 6.66
CA VAL A 11 -2.04 -4.70 7.52
C VAL A 11 -2.94 -5.82 7.03
N GLU A 12 -2.38 -6.78 6.30
CA GLU A 12 -3.18 -7.87 5.73
C GLU A 12 -3.48 -8.98 6.75
N PRO A 13 -4.64 -9.66 6.62
CA PRO A 13 -4.92 -10.89 7.36
C PRO A 13 -3.94 -12.02 7.05
N LEU A 14 -3.88 -13.02 7.94
CA LEU A 14 -3.15 -14.26 7.67
C LEU A 14 -3.70 -14.92 6.40
N GLY A 15 -2.80 -15.30 5.48
CA GLY A 15 -3.15 -15.80 4.14
C GLY A 15 -3.16 -14.73 3.06
N GLY A 16 -3.14 -13.44 3.42
CA GLY A 16 -3.03 -12.32 2.50
C GLY A 16 -4.25 -12.14 1.59
N SER A 17 -4.13 -11.21 0.64
CA SER A 17 -5.17 -10.95 -0.35
C SER A 17 -5.17 -12.00 -1.48
N PRO A 18 -6.33 -12.60 -1.81
CA PRO A 18 -6.45 -13.50 -2.96
C PRO A 18 -6.33 -12.84 -4.33
N THR A 19 -6.49 -11.50 -4.40
CA THR A 19 -6.56 -10.75 -5.67
C THR A 19 -5.35 -9.85 -5.90
N GLY A 20 -4.44 -9.76 -4.92
CA GLY A 20 -3.32 -8.83 -4.94
C GLY A 20 -3.71 -7.37 -4.63
N LEU A 21 -4.99 -7.08 -4.39
CA LEU A 21 -5.44 -5.80 -3.86
C LEU A 21 -5.37 -5.79 -2.32
N PRO A 22 -4.96 -4.69 -1.67
CA PRO A 22 -5.03 -4.59 -0.22
C PRO A 22 -6.45 -4.87 0.31
N THR A 23 -6.57 -5.73 1.32
CA THR A 23 -7.86 -6.04 1.98
C THR A 23 -7.89 -5.59 3.43
N GLY A 24 -6.72 -5.35 4.04
CA GLY A 24 -6.59 -4.87 5.39
C GLY A 24 -6.70 -3.35 5.53
N PRO A 25 -6.77 -2.85 6.77
CA PRO A 25 -6.75 -1.41 7.03
C PRO A 25 -5.43 -0.80 6.56
N VAL A 26 -5.51 0.35 5.90
CA VAL A 26 -4.34 1.18 5.57
C VAL A 26 -3.90 1.91 6.83
N VAL A 27 -2.66 1.71 7.23
CA VAL A 27 -2.08 2.29 8.47
C VAL A 27 -1.11 3.43 8.19
N ALA A 28 -0.65 3.58 6.97
CA ALA A 28 0.19 4.69 6.54
C ALA A 28 0.01 5.00 5.06
N THR A 29 0.15 6.27 4.71
CA THR A 29 0.22 6.74 3.33
C THR A 29 1.34 7.76 3.17
N GLY A 30 1.88 7.88 1.97
CA GLY A 30 2.92 8.87 1.66
C GLY A 30 3.06 9.10 0.17
N VAL A 31 3.67 10.24 -0.20
CA VAL A 31 3.97 10.57 -1.59
C VAL A 31 5.34 9.99 -1.96
N VAL A 32 5.41 9.31 -3.09
CA VAL A 32 6.66 8.81 -3.65
C VAL A 32 7.49 9.99 -4.17
N ALA A 33 8.63 10.22 -3.53
CA ALA A 33 9.65 11.19 -3.93
C ALA A 33 10.88 10.49 -4.50
N ARG A 34 11.62 11.19 -5.35
CA ARG A 34 12.95 10.77 -5.80
C ARG A 34 13.97 11.18 -4.73
N VAL A 35 14.90 10.28 -4.39
CA VAL A 35 16.04 10.54 -3.50
C VAL A 35 17.28 10.80 -4.33
#